data_AF-A0A6P8B6F3-F1
#
_entry.id   AF-A0A6P8B6F3-F1
#
_cell.length_a   1.000
_cell.length_b   1.000
_cell.length_c   1.000
_cell.angle_alpha   90.00
_cell.angle_beta   90.00
_cell.angle_gamma   90.00
#
_symmetry.space_group_name_H-M   'P 1'
#
loop_
_entity.id
_entity.type
_entity.pdbx_description
1 polymer ?
#
loop_
_entity_poly.entity_id
_entity_poly.type
_entity_poly.pdbx_seq_one_letter_code
_entity_poly.pdbx_strand_id
1 'polypeptide(L)'
;MLDSPWFPPTSNFGVPLAHLGITPLELYFRSPLEKRRNRMGWPPGSSDREREGFDMLAAGDWLGEVAEETGSNYAIVVSWCLMGNRTVPAGRGWEEMLREVVIPLQRCLSSFKLAEGV
;
A
#
# COMPACT_ATOMS: atom_id res chain seq x y z
N MET A 1 0.94 -33.67 -2.33
CA MET A 1 -0.09 -32.63 -2.18
C MET A 1 -0.01 -31.80 -3.44
N LEU A 2 -0.96 -31.97 -4.37
CA LEU A 2 -0.85 -31.50 -5.74
C LEU A 2 -1.04 -29.97 -5.81
N ASP A 3 -0.02 -29.26 -6.28
CA ASP A 3 -0.14 -27.88 -6.76
C ASP A 3 -1.14 -27.87 -7.93
N SER A 4 -2.34 -27.33 -7.69
CA SER A 4 -3.32 -27.11 -8.74
C SER A 4 -2.91 -25.87 -9.56
N PRO A 5 -2.84 -25.94 -10.90
CA PRO A 5 -2.35 -24.86 -11.76
C PRO A 5 -3.27 -23.63 -11.83
N TRP A 6 -4.41 -23.67 -11.13
CA TRP A 6 -5.41 -22.60 -11.08
C TRP A 6 -5.40 -21.79 -9.80
N PHE A 7 -4.67 -22.23 -8.78
CA PHE A 7 -4.45 -21.43 -7.59
C PHE A 7 -3.10 -20.75 -7.72
N PRO A 8 -3.03 -19.40 -7.67
CA PRO A 8 -1.73 -18.75 -7.58
C PRO A 8 -1.00 -19.34 -6.36
N PRO A 9 0.32 -19.54 -6.45
CA PRO A 9 1.11 -19.97 -5.29
C PRO A 9 0.74 -19.08 -4.10
N THR A 10 0.85 -19.59 -2.88
CA THR A 10 0.68 -18.84 -1.62
C THR A 10 1.60 -17.63 -1.63
N SER A 11 1.15 -16.59 -2.32
CA SER A 11 2.03 -15.56 -2.81
C SER A 11 2.28 -14.66 -1.63
N ASN A 12 3.55 -14.56 -1.28
CA ASN A 12 4.01 -13.61 -0.28
C ASN A 12 3.89 -12.21 -0.90
N PHE A 13 2.67 -11.70 -0.99
CA PHE A 13 2.35 -10.40 -1.54
C PHE A 13 2.84 -9.25 -0.64
N GLY A 14 3.40 -9.54 0.54
CA GLY A 14 3.73 -8.52 1.54
C GLY A 14 4.63 -7.40 1.03
N VAL A 15 5.75 -7.74 0.37
CA VAL A 15 6.69 -6.72 -0.15
C VAL A 15 6.12 -5.97 -1.36
N PRO A 16 5.57 -6.65 -2.40
CA PRO A 16 4.90 -5.95 -3.50
C PRO A 16 3.74 -5.04 -3.05
N LEU A 17 2.94 -5.45 -2.06
CA LEU A 17 1.85 -4.65 -1.52
C LEU A 17 2.36 -3.46 -0.72
N ALA A 18 3.44 -3.62 0.05
CA ALA A 18 4.08 -2.50 0.74
C ALA A 18 4.54 -1.42 -0.25
N HIS A 19 5.22 -1.79 -1.33
CA HIS A 19 5.60 -0.85 -2.39
C HIS A 19 4.39 -0.20 -3.06
N LEU A 20 3.32 -0.96 -3.26
CA LEU A 20 2.05 -0.42 -3.76
C LEU A 20 1.39 0.56 -2.78
N GLY A 21 1.60 0.43 -1.48
CA GLY A 21 1.15 1.40 -0.47
C GLY A 21 1.99 2.68 -0.46
N ILE A 22 3.31 2.54 -0.64
CA ILE A 22 4.25 3.67 -0.68
C ILE A 22 4.05 4.53 -1.93
N THR A 23 3.87 3.90 -3.10
CA THR A 23 3.79 4.61 -4.39
C THR A 23 2.69 5.70 -4.42
N PRO A 24 1.44 5.46 -3.99
CA PRO A 24 0.42 6.49 -3.87
C PRO A 24 0.87 7.68 -3.01
N LEU A 25 1.50 7.43 -1.85
CA LEU A 25 2.02 8.49 -0.97
C LEU A 25 3.03 9.35 -1.72
N GLU A 26 3.98 8.73 -2.40
CA GLU A 26 5.00 9.44 -3.17
C GLU A 26 4.40 10.26 -4.32
N LEU A 27 3.40 9.72 -5.01
CA LEU A 27 2.71 10.40 -6.10
C LEU A 27 1.88 11.59 -5.61
N TYR A 28 1.14 11.42 -4.51
CA TYR A 28 0.29 12.48 -3.95
C TYR A 28 1.13 13.69 -3.50
N PHE A 29 2.24 13.44 -2.81
CA PHE A 29 3.13 14.49 -2.31
C PHE A 29 4.26 14.88 -3.26
N ARG A 30 4.39 14.19 -4.39
CA ARG A 30 5.49 14.36 -5.36
C ARG A 30 6.87 14.32 -4.70
N SER A 31 7.02 13.50 -3.68
CA SER A 31 8.25 13.36 -2.89
C SER A 31 8.50 11.89 -2.62
N PRO A 32 9.73 11.40 -2.87
CA PRO A 32 10.09 10.03 -2.50
C PRO A 32 10.12 9.87 -0.97
N LEU A 33 9.83 8.67 -0.48
CA LEU A 33 9.79 8.36 0.96
C LEU A 33 11.12 8.67 1.65
N GLU A 34 12.25 8.40 1.00
CA GLU A 34 13.61 8.57 1.53
C GLU A 34 13.95 10.03 1.85
N LYS A 35 13.26 11.00 1.23
CA LYS A 35 13.43 12.42 1.50
C LYS A 35 12.51 12.94 2.61
N ARG A 36 11.58 12.12 3.11
CA ARG A 36 10.63 12.51 4.16
C ARG A 36 11.28 12.44 5.53
N ARG A 37 10.90 13.36 6.42
CA ARG A 37 11.33 13.36 7.83
C ARG A 37 11.04 12.03 8.52
N ASN A 38 9.90 11.44 8.20
CA ASN A 38 9.44 10.19 8.79
C ASN A 38 10.45 9.08 8.51
N ARG A 39 10.95 8.97 7.27
CA ARG A 39 11.98 7.98 6.93
C ARG A 39 13.36 8.31 7.51
N MET A 40 13.70 9.60 7.63
CA MET A 40 14.95 10.04 8.27
C MET A 40 14.98 9.76 9.78
N GLY A 41 13.82 9.53 10.41
CA GLY A 41 13.72 9.09 11.82
C GLY A 41 14.04 7.61 12.03
N TRP A 42 14.06 6.80 10.97
CA TRP A 42 14.34 5.37 11.03
C TRP A 42 15.78 5.05 10.61
N PRO A 43 16.39 3.98 11.16
CA PRO A 43 17.72 3.54 10.72
C PRO A 43 17.75 3.20 9.21
N PRO A 44 18.93 3.24 8.57
CA PRO A 44 19.07 2.84 7.17
C PRO A 44 18.79 1.35 6.93
N GLY A 45 18.90 0.50 7.97
CA GLY A 45 18.81 -0.96 7.89
C GLY A 45 20.15 -1.60 7.57
N SER A 46 20.43 -2.76 8.16
CA SER A 46 21.65 -3.55 7.89
C SER A 46 21.45 -4.59 6.78
N SER A 47 20.21 -4.79 6.34
CA SER A 47 19.83 -5.67 5.24
C SER A 47 18.68 -5.07 4.44
N ASP A 48 18.46 -5.54 3.20
CA ASP A 48 17.33 -5.10 2.38
C ASP A 48 15.99 -5.33 3.09
N ARG A 49 15.84 -6.45 3.79
CA ARG A 49 14.64 -6.78 4.58
C ARG A 49 14.41 -5.81 5.74
N GLU A 50 15.48 -5.39 6.42
CA GLU A 50 15.36 -4.38 7.48
C GLU A 50 15.04 -3.00 6.90
N ARG A 51 15.67 -2.63 5.78
CA ARG A 51 15.38 -1.38 5.09
C ARG A 51 13.91 -1.31 4.68
N GLU A 52 13.40 -2.36 4.03
CA GLU A 52 11.98 -2.50 3.67
C GLU A 52 11.07 -2.44 4.90
N GLY A 53 11.48 -3.06 6.01
CA GLY A 53 10.79 -2.97 7.30
C GLY A 53 10.64 -1.52 7.78
N PHE A 54 11.72 -0.75 7.75
CA PHE A 54 11.73 0.65 8.13
C PHE A 54 10.97 1.54 7.16
N ASP A 55 11.02 1.25 5.85
CA ASP A 55 10.26 1.95 4.83
C ASP A 55 8.74 1.77 5.07
N MET A 56 8.30 0.55 5.40
CA MET A 56 6.90 0.28 5.75
C MET A 56 6.44 1.05 7.00
N LEU A 57 7.26 1.11 8.04
CA LEU A 57 6.93 1.85 9.27
C LEU A 57 6.87 3.35 9.01
N ALA A 58 7.85 3.91 8.31
CA ALA A 58 7.88 5.31 7.91
C ALA A 58 6.67 5.70 7.05
N ALA A 59 6.24 4.82 6.14
CA ALA A 59 5.06 5.01 5.30
C ALA A 59 3.76 4.96 6.12
N GLY A 60 3.70 4.11 7.15
CA GLY A 60 2.59 4.08 8.10
C GLY A 60 2.46 5.37 8.90
N ASP A 61 3.57 5.88 9.44
CA ASP A 61 3.61 7.17 10.14
C ASP A 61 3.15 8.30 9.21
N TRP A 62 3.66 8.30 7.98
CA TRP A 62 3.29 9.29 6.97
C TRP A 62 1.81 9.20 6.60
N LEU A 63 1.26 8.00 6.45
CA LEU A 63 -0.17 7.84 6.23
C LEU A 63 -1.01 8.46 7.36
N GLY A 64 -0.57 8.30 8.62
CA GLY A 64 -1.25 8.88 9.78
C GLY A 64 -1.37 10.41 9.72
N GLU A 65 -0.31 11.10 9.26
CA GLU A 65 -0.32 12.56 9.06
C GLU A 65 -1.30 13.02 7.97
N VAL A 66 -1.59 12.13 7.00
CA VAL A 66 -2.22 12.48 5.72
C VAL A 66 -3.67 12.02 5.63
N ALA A 67 -4.05 11.00 6.42
CA ALA A 67 -5.41 10.50 6.48
C ALA A 67 -6.41 11.59 6.91
N GLU A 68 -5.95 12.61 7.64
CA GLU A 68 -6.75 13.79 8.00
C GLU A 68 -7.04 14.71 6.79
N GLU A 69 -6.23 14.66 5.72
CA GLU A 69 -6.27 15.61 4.58
C GLU A 69 -6.78 15.00 3.26
N THR A 70 -6.66 13.69 3.04
CA THR A 70 -6.77 13.05 1.70
C THR A 70 -8.05 12.28 1.40
N GLY A 71 -8.97 12.21 2.37
CA GLY A 71 -10.24 11.48 2.22
C GLY A 71 -10.10 9.98 2.45
N SER A 72 -11.19 9.38 2.92
CA SER A 72 -11.18 8.03 3.52
C SER A 72 -10.74 6.92 2.57
N ASN A 73 -11.15 6.94 1.30
CA ASN A 73 -10.85 5.85 0.36
C ASN A 73 -9.36 5.72 0.02
N TYR A 74 -8.65 6.84 -0.09
CA TYR A 74 -7.21 6.84 -0.35
C TYR A 74 -6.44 6.26 0.84
N ALA A 75 -6.78 6.73 2.05
CA ALA A 75 -6.13 6.24 3.26
C ALA A 75 -6.41 4.76 3.55
N ILE A 76 -7.62 4.28 3.24
CA ILE A 76 -8.00 2.86 3.36
C ILE A 76 -7.11 1.98 2.48
N VAL A 77 -6.91 2.35 1.21
CA VAL A 77 -6.07 1.59 0.27
C VAL A 77 -4.64 1.49 0.78
N VAL A 78 -4.04 2.63 1.12
CA VAL A 78 -2.64 2.69 1.57
C VAL A 78 -2.47 1.89 2.87
N SER A 79 -3.40 2.03 3.82
CA SER A 79 -3.38 1.28 5.09
C SER A 79 -3.43 -0.24 4.87
N TRP A 80 -4.30 -0.70 3.96
CA TRP A 80 -4.41 -2.12 3.66
C TRP A 80 -3.15 -2.68 3.00
N CYS A 81 -2.58 -1.93 2.05
CA CYS A 81 -1.32 -2.27 1.38
C CYS A 81 -0.14 -2.39 2.36
N LEU A 82 -0.05 -1.52 3.36
CA LEU A 82 1.07 -1.51 4.32
C LEU A 82 0.91 -2.55 5.45
N MET A 83 -0.29 -2.69 6.00
CA MET A 83 -0.52 -3.45 7.23
C MET A 83 -1.71 -4.42 7.15
N GLY A 84 -2.82 -4.03 6.52
CA GLY A 84 -4.07 -4.82 6.53
C GLY A 84 -3.99 -6.17 5.80
N ASN A 85 -3.13 -6.30 4.80
CA ASN A 85 -2.95 -7.55 4.06
C ASN A 85 -2.38 -8.69 4.90
N ARG A 86 -1.71 -8.39 6.02
CA ARG A 86 -1.05 -9.39 6.88
C ARG A 86 -2.04 -10.27 7.65
N THR A 87 -3.28 -9.83 7.80
CA THR A 87 -4.34 -10.58 8.47
C THR A 87 -5.20 -11.39 7.50
N VAL A 88 -4.88 -11.39 6.21
CA VAL A 88 -5.68 -12.05 5.19
C VAL A 88 -5.52 -13.57 5.28
N PRO A 89 -6.62 -14.34 5.35
CA PRO A 89 -6.56 -15.79 5.33
C PRO A 89 -5.86 -16.32 4.06
N ALA A 90 -5.08 -17.39 4.22
CA ALA A 90 -4.46 -18.08 3.09
C ALA A 90 -5.51 -18.47 2.04
N GLY A 91 -5.21 -18.21 0.76
CA GLY A 91 -6.12 -18.46 -0.35
C GLY A 91 -7.13 -17.34 -0.66
N ARG A 92 -7.25 -16.32 0.20
CA ARG A 92 -8.15 -15.15 -0.03
C ARG A 92 -7.43 -13.87 -0.46
N GLY A 93 -6.10 -13.90 -0.59
CA GLY A 93 -5.28 -12.71 -0.91
C GLY A 93 -5.75 -11.93 -2.13
N TRP A 94 -6.11 -12.63 -3.21
CA TRP A 94 -6.59 -12.00 -4.45
C TRP A 94 -7.95 -11.31 -4.28
N GLU A 95 -8.91 -11.99 -3.65
CA GLU A 95 -10.26 -11.45 -3.43
C GLU A 95 -10.22 -10.20 -2.53
N GLU A 96 -9.46 -10.27 -1.44
CA GLU A 96 -9.31 -9.13 -0.53
C GLU A 96 -8.55 -7.98 -1.21
N MET A 97 -7.52 -8.26 -2.02
CA MET A 97 -6.83 -7.22 -2.80
C MET A 97 -7.75 -6.52 -3.81
N LEU A 98 -8.61 -7.27 -4.50
CA LEU A 98 -9.60 -6.68 -5.40
C LEU A 98 -10.54 -5.74 -4.64
N ARG A 99 -11.01 -6.17 -3.47
CA ARG A 99 -11.96 -5.45 -2.63
C ARG A 99 -11.36 -4.18 -2.00
N GLU A 100 -10.16 -4.29 -1.44
CA GLU A 100 -9.59 -3.27 -0.56
C GLU A 100 -8.65 -2.31 -1.31
N VAL A 101 -8.14 -2.71 -2.48
CA VAL A 101 -7.17 -1.91 -3.27
C VAL A 101 -7.73 -1.55 -4.63
N VAL A 102 -8.07 -2.53 -5.46
CA VAL A 102 -8.40 -2.29 -6.88
C VAL A 102 -9.70 -1.50 -7.02
N ILE A 103 -10.78 -1.95 -6.36
CA ILE A 103 -12.09 -1.28 -6.44
C ILE A 103 -12.03 0.17 -5.92
N PRO A 104 -11.43 0.47 -4.75
CA PRO A 104 -11.32 1.85 -4.29
C PRO A 104 -10.48 2.74 -5.22
N LEU A 105 -9.36 2.25 -5.74
CA LEU A 105 -8.56 3.01 -6.72
C LEU A 105 -9.35 3.31 -8.00
N GLN A 106 -10.13 2.34 -8.49
CA GLN A 106 -10.97 2.54 -9.66
C GLN A 106 -12.07 3.58 -9.41
N ARG A 107 -12.62 3.66 -8.19
CA ARG A 107 -13.55 4.73 -7.79
C ARG A 107 -12.87 6.09 -7.78
N CYS A 108 -11.68 6.20 -7.19
CA CYS A 108 -10.90 7.44 -7.21
C CYS A 108 -10.65 7.93 -8.65
N LEU A 109 -10.26 7.02 -9.55
CA LEU A 109 -10.05 7.34 -10.96
C LEU A 109 -11.35 7.81 -11.65
N SER A 110 -12.47 7.17 -11.35
CA SER A 110 -13.77 7.53 -11.92
C SER A 110 -14.22 8.92 -11.44
N SER A 111 -14.07 9.22 -10.15
CA SER A 111 -14.35 10.55 -9.59
C SER A 111 -13.45 11.62 -10.19
N PHE A 112 -12.17 11.33 -10.38
CA PHE A 112 -11.23 12.26 -11.03
C PHE A 112 -11.64 12.58 -12.48
N LYS A 113 -11.94 11.56 -13.29
CA LYS A 113 -12.39 11.75 -14.67
C LYS A 113 -13.70 12.55 -14.79
N LEU A 114 -14.61 12.36 -13.83
CA LEU A 114 -15.84 13.16 -13.77
C LEU A 114 -15.57 14.62 -13.41
N ALA A 115 -14.55 14.90 -12.60
CA ALA A 115 -14.16 16.26 -12.24
C ALA A 115 -13.41 17.01 -13.37
N GLU A 116 -12.66 16.30 -14.23
CA GLU A 116 -12.01 16.89 -15.41
C GLU A 116 -12.94 17.10 -16.61
N GLY A 117 -14.13 16.51 -16.60
CA GLY A 117 -15.14 16.63 -17.65
C GLY A 117 -16.10 17.83 -17.49
N VAL A 118 -15.76 18.80 -16.64
CA VAL A 118 -16.55 20.03 -16.36
C VAL A 118 -15.85 21.26 -16.94
#